data_AF-A0A9D2BIP1-F1
#
_entry.id   AF-A0A9D2BIP1-F1
#
_cell.length_a   1.000
_cell.length_b   1.000
_cell.length_c   1.000
_cell.angle_alpha   90.00
_cell.angle_beta   90.00
_cell.angle_gamma   90.00
#
_symmetry.space_group_name_H-M   'P 1'
#
loop_
_entity.id
_entity.type
_entity.pdbx_description
1 polymer ?
#
loop_
_entity_poly.entity_id
_entity_poly.type
_entity_poly.pdbx_seq_one_letter_code
_entity_poly.pdbx_strand_id
1 'polypeptide(L)'
;YSKMLDYHKACGADATIAVIEVPMKEASRFGIMNTNETGRIIDFEEKPQEPKSNLASMGIYIFDWKLLRKMLTADIKNPDSNHDFGKDIIPEMLREGRNLYAYKFQGYWKDVGTIDSLWEANMDLLDKNNALDLSDNSWKIYTEDVTTPPHYIGPNAEIKRAFITQGCVIDGEVKNSVLFTSTKVMSNAKVYDSVLMPGAVVEEGAVVHRAIIADGVKVGKNAVVGDPNSEHIELISKRVKGDE
;
A
#
# COMPACT_ATOMS: atom_id res chain seq x y z
N TYR A 1 0.91 13.84 -12.06
CA TYR A 1 2.25 14.41 -11.81
C TYR A 1 2.46 15.84 -12.31
N SER A 2 1.52 16.46 -13.05
CA SER A 2 1.70 17.83 -13.60
C SER A 2 2.13 18.87 -12.55
N LYS A 3 1.47 18.91 -11.38
CA LYS A 3 1.83 19.83 -10.29
C LYS A 3 3.30 19.70 -9.84
N MET A 4 3.80 18.47 -9.69
CA MET A 4 5.19 18.20 -9.32
C MET A 4 6.15 18.59 -10.44
N LEU A 5 5.76 18.39 -11.70
CA LEU A 5 6.54 18.81 -12.87
C LEU A 5 6.62 20.35 -13.00
N ASP A 6 5.52 21.05 -12.73
CA ASP A 6 5.49 22.51 -12.75
C ASP A 6 6.38 23.08 -11.66
N TYR A 7 6.35 22.49 -10.46
CA TYR A 7 7.28 22.82 -9.37
C TYR A 7 8.74 22.55 -9.77
N HIS A 8 9.03 21.38 -10.35
CA HIS A 8 10.38 21.03 -10.83
C HIS A 8 10.94 22.09 -11.80
N LYS A 9 10.11 22.54 -12.75
CA LYS A 9 10.47 23.60 -13.70
C LYS A 9 10.64 24.97 -13.03
N ALA A 10 9.72 25.33 -12.15
CA ALA A 10 9.73 26.63 -11.47
C ALA A 10 10.98 26.82 -10.58
N CYS A 11 11.45 25.75 -9.94
CA CYS A 11 12.66 25.78 -9.12
C CYS A 11 13.97 25.68 -9.92
N GLY A 12 13.90 25.42 -11.25
CA GLY A 12 15.10 25.11 -12.04
C GLY A 12 15.87 23.90 -11.48
N ALA A 13 15.13 22.90 -11.01
CA ALA A 13 15.69 21.74 -10.32
C ALA A 13 16.36 20.78 -11.29
N ASP A 14 17.49 20.21 -10.89
CA ASP A 14 18.14 19.08 -11.55
C ASP A 14 17.38 17.77 -11.25
N ALA A 15 16.87 17.66 -10.02
CA ALA A 15 15.91 16.63 -9.64
C ALA A 15 14.90 17.15 -8.60
N THR A 16 13.69 16.63 -8.66
CA THR A 16 12.65 16.86 -7.67
C THR A 16 12.17 15.54 -7.12
N ILE A 17 12.12 15.43 -5.80
CA ILE A 17 11.71 14.21 -5.10
C ILE A 17 10.42 14.48 -4.35
N ALA A 18 9.41 13.64 -4.57
CA ALA A 18 8.16 13.72 -3.80
C ALA A 18 8.42 13.21 -2.38
N VAL A 19 8.03 14.00 -1.39
CA VAL A 19 8.14 13.67 0.02
C VAL A 19 6.80 13.81 0.73
N ILE A 20 6.63 13.04 1.80
CA ILE A 20 5.50 13.15 2.71
C ILE A 20 5.98 13.19 4.15
N GLU A 21 5.29 13.94 5.00
CA GLU A 21 5.56 13.96 6.43
C GLU A 21 4.98 12.69 7.07
N VAL A 22 5.83 11.90 7.72
CA VAL A 22 5.44 10.69 8.44
C VAL A 22 5.60 10.88 9.95
N PRO A 23 4.97 10.06 10.80
CA PRO A 23 5.30 10.02 12.22
C PRO A 23 6.80 9.74 12.42
N MET A 24 7.47 10.50 13.31
CA MET A 24 8.92 10.36 13.51
C MET A 24 9.36 8.94 13.88
N LYS A 25 8.51 8.21 14.63
CA LYS A 25 8.73 6.79 14.98
C LYS A 25 8.80 5.84 13.78
N GLU A 26 8.27 6.24 12.63
CA GLU A 26 8.26 5.44 11.39
C GLU A 26 9.31 5.92 10.38
N ALA A 27 9.88 7.12 10.57
CA ALA A 27 10.80 7.76 9.63
C ALA A 27 12.04 6.91 9.32
N SER A 28 12.55 6.12 10.28
CA SER A 28 13.72 5.25 10.09
C SER A 28 13.54 4.14 9.05
N ARG A 29 12.30 3.89 8.60
CA ARG A 29 11.99 2.91 7.55
C ARG A 29 12.14 3.46 6.14
N PHE A 30 12.28 4.79 5.99
CA PHE A 30 12.24 5.48 4.71
C PHE A 30 13.57 6.18 4.40
N GLY A 31 13.76 6.57 3.14
CA GLY A 31 14.78 7.55 2.77
C GLY A 31 14.33 8.93 3.23
N ILE A 32 15.11 9.59 4.10
CA ILE A 32 14.76 10.86 4.72
C ILE A 32 15.47 12.01 4.02
N MET A 33 14.67 13.00 3.61
CA MET A 33 15.14 14.22 2.96
C MET A 33 15.30 15.33 4.00
N ASN A 34 16.50 15.87 4.09
CA ASN A 34 16.78 17.06 4.89
C ASN A 34 16.80 18.27 3.95
N THR A 35 15.94 19.25 4.22
CA THR A 35 15.77 20.44 3.38
C THR A 35 16.13 21.71 4.11
N ASN A 36 16.61 22.72 3.38
CA ASN A 36 16.67 24.09 3.89
C ASN A 36 15.29 24.78 3.81
N GLU A 37 15.22 26.05 4.22
CA GLU A 37 13.99 26.86 4.22
C GLU A 37 13.36 27.05 2.83
N THR A 38 14.15 26.94 1.76
CA THR A 38 13.67 27.06 0.37
C THR A 38 13.14 25.75 -0.20
N GLY A 39 13.15 24.66 0.59
CA GLY A 39 12.78 23.32 0.14
C GLY A 39 13.86 22.62 -0.71
N ARG A 40 15.05 23.21 -0.83
CA ARG A 40 16.21 22.56 -1.45
C ARG A 40 16.71 21.46 -0.53
N ILE A 41 16.93 20.28 -1.08
CA ILE A 41 17.51 19.14 -0.36
C ILE A 41 19.00 19.40 -0.17
N ILE A 42 19.43 19.33 1.09
CA ILE A 42 20.82 19.57 1.50
C ILE A 42 21.52 18.28 1.93
N ASP A 43 20.75 17.27 2.36
CA ASP A 43 21.25 15.99 2.82
C ASP A 43 20.16 14.92 2.62
N PHE A 44 20.59 13.68 2.41
CA PHE A 44 19.72 12.53 2.21
C PHE A 44 20.25 11.34 3.01
N GLU A 45 19.37 10.76 3.82
CA GLU A 45 19.69 9.64 4.69
C GLU A 45 18.82 8.44 4.31
N GLU A 46 19.42 7.39 3.75
CA GLU A 46 18.68 6.15 3.44
C GLU A 46 18.49 5.32 4.72
N LYS A 47 17.25 5.23 5.21
CA LYS A 47 16.85 4.43 6.39
C LYS A 47 17.73 4.68 7.63
N PRO A 48 17.83 5.94 8.09
CA PRO A 48 18.65 6.27 9.25
C PRO A 48 18.07 5.65 10.53
N GLN A 49 18.93 5.20 11.44
CA GLN A 49 18.50 4.78 12.78
C GLN A 49 17.93 5.96 13.58
N GLU A 50 18.55 7.14 13.45
CA GLU A 50 18.13 8.38 14.10
C GLU A 50 17.82 9.46 13.04
N PRO A 51 16.58 9.51 12.53
CA PRO A 51 16.19 10.47 11.49
C PRO A 51 16.21 11.92 12.02
N LYS A 52 16.86 12.82 11.28
CA LYS A 52 16.89 14.27 11.60
C LYS A 52 15.61 15.01 11.18
N SER A 53 14.87 14.42 10.25
CA SER A 53 13.67 14.95 9.60
C SER A 53 12.66 13.83 9.46
N ASN A 54 11.39 14.17 9.31
CA ASN A 54 10.32 13.23 9.00
C ASN A 54 9.78 13.36 7.58
N LEU A 55 10.49 14.07 6.69
CA LEU A 55 10.20 14.13 5.27
C LEU A 55 10.67 12.85 4.58
N ALA A 56 9.79 11.86 4.54
CA ALA A 56 10.04 10.58 3.89
C ALA A 56 9.90 10.69 2.37
N SER A 57 10.88 10.16 1.65
CA SER A 57 10.84 9.97 0.20
C SER A 57 9.75 8.97 -0.16
N MET A 58 8.90 9.35 -1.12
CA MET A 58 7.84 8.49 -1.65
C MET A 58 8.32 7.58 -2.79
N GLY A 59 9.60 7.64 -3.16
CA GLY A 59 10.14 6.89 -4.31
C GLY A 59 9.73 7.45 -5.68
N ILE A 60 9.24 8.69 -5.73
CA ILE A 60 8.82 9.35 -6.97
C ILE A 60 9.76 10.52 -7.26
N TYR A 61 10.40 10.47 -8.43
CA TYR A 61 11.44 11.40 -8.83
C TYR A 61 11.15 11.99 -10.21
N ILE A 62 11.41 13.29 -10.38
CA ILE A 62 11.47 13.97 -11.68
C ILE A 62 12.90 14.46 -11.88
N PHE A 63 13.47 14.20 -13.05
CA PHE A 63 14.84 14.60 -13.39
C PHE A 63 14.88 15.36 -14.72
N ASP A 64 15.91 16.20 -14.90
CA ASP A 64 16.36 16.53 -16.24
C ASP A 64 16.92 15.27 -16.92
N TRP A 65 16.40 14.96 -18.12
CA TRP A 65 16.75 13.72 -18.82
C TRP A 65 18.24 13.64 -19.21
N LYS A 66 18.85 14.75 -19.65
CA LYS A 66 20.25 14.74 -20.08
C LYS A 66 21.16 14.46 -18.89
N LEU A 67 20.86 15.08 -17.75
CA LEU A 67 21.56 14.83 -16.51
C LEU A 67 21.36 13.39 -16.02
N LEU A 68 20.12 12.91 -15.92
CA LEU A 68 19.83 11.55 -15.46
C LEU A 68 20.57 10.51 -16.31
N ARG A 69 20.53 10.64 -17.64
CA ARG A 69 21.23 9.74 -18.55
C ARG A 69 22.74 9.74 -18.29
N LYS A 70 23.35 10.91 -18.07
CA LYS A 70 24.77 11.03 -17.75
C LYS A 70 25.08 10.29 -16.44
N MET A 71 24.28 10.51 -15.40
CA MET A 71 24.45 9.88 -14.08
C MET A 71 24.35 8.36 -14.18
N LEU A 72 23.30 7.82 -14.82
CA LEU A 72 23.12 6.38 -14.99
C LEU A 72 24.26 5.72 -15.81
N THR A 73 24.78 6.42 -16.82
CA THR A 73 25.90 5.91 -17.64
C THR A 73 27.24 5.92 -16.90
N ALA A 74 27.40 6.83 -15.93
CA ALA A 74 28.56 6.84 -15.03
C ALA A 74 28.41 5.74 -13.97
N ASP A 75 27.22 5.61 -13.39
CA ASP A 75 26.90 4.66 -12.33
C ASP A 75 27.13 3.20 -12.76
N ILE A 76 26.69 2.82 -13.97
CA ILE A 76 26.89 1.45 -14.48
C ILE A 76 28.36 1.07 -14.67
N LYS A 77 29.27 2.06 -14.72
CA LYS A 77 30.72 1.82 -14.83
C LYS A 77 31.41 1.78 -13.47
N ASN A 78 30.72 2.14 -12.40
CA ASN A 78 31.24 2.15 -11.05
C ASN A 78 31.04 0.77 -10.40
N PRO A 79 32.11 -0.02 -10.15
CA PRO A 79 31.99 -1.34 -9.54
C PRO A 79 31.58 -1.28 -8.06
N ASP A 80 31.72 -0.12 -7.40
CA ASP A 80 31.38 0.06 -5.99
C ASP A 80 29.93 0.55 -5.79
N SER A 81 29.19 0.77 -6.89
CA SER A 81 27.79 1.20 -6.83
C SER A 81 26.84 0.05 -6.49
N ASN A 82 25.74 0.37 -5.80
CA ASN A 82 24.63 -0.57 -5.58
C ASN A 82 23.61 -0.52 -6.74
N HIS A 83 23.83 0.37 -7.71
CA HIS A 83 22.91 0.66 -8.81
C HIS A 83 21.51 1.07 -8.35
N ASP A 84 21.45 1.86 -7.28
CA ASP A 84 20.22 2.29 -6.63
C ASP A 84 20.09 3.83 -6.61
N PHE A 85 18.87 4.32 -6.77
CA PHE A 85 18.63 5.77 -6.76
C PHE A 85 18.91 6.42 -5.41
N GLY A 86 18.48 5.80 -4.31
CA GLY A 86 18.68 6.31 -2.96
C GLY A 86 20.11 6.14 -2.50
N LYS A 87 20.75 5.00 -2.78
CA LYS A 87 22.11 4.76 -2.28
C LYS A 87 23.20 5.42 -3.11
N ASP A 88 23.01 5.58 -4.42
CA ASP A 88 24.09 5.99 -5.33
C ASP A 88 23.74 7.30 -6.06
N ILE A 89 22.64 7.33 -6.82
CA ILE A 89 22.34 8.45 -7.74
C ILE A 89 22.07 9.76 -6.98
N ILE A 90 21.13 9.76 -6.03
CA ILE A 90 20.75 10.98 -5.27
C ILE A 90 21.94 11.50 -4.43
N PRO A 91 22.67 10.66 -3.67
CA PRO A 91 23.88 11.09 -2.97
C PRO A 91 24.97 11.64 -3.89
N GLU A 92 25.20 11.04 -5.07
CA GLU A 92 26.15 11.57 -6.06
C GLU A 92 25.70 12.93 -6.58
N MET A 93 24.41 13.13 -6.89
CA MET A 93 23.92 14.44 -7.33
C MET A 93 24.10 15.52 -6.24
N LEU A 94 23.89 15.17 -4.96
CA LEU A 94 24.16 16.07 -3.83
C LEU A 94 25.66 16.39 -3.73
N ARG A 95 26.54 15.39 -3.88
CA ARG A 95 28.01 15.58 -3.90
C ARG A 95 28.48 16.45 -5.06
N GLU A 96 27.87 16.33 -6.24
CA GLU A 96 28.12 17.20 -7.40
C GLU A 96 27.54 18.63 -7.22
N GLY A 97 26.83 18.91 -6.12
CA GLY A 97 26.23 20.22 -5.86
C GLY A 97 24.98 20.52 -6.71
N ARG A 98 24.32 19.48 -7.24
CA ARG A 98 23.11 19.62 -8.07
C ARG A 98 21.94 20.23 -7.28
N ASN A 99 21.02 20.84 -8.01
CA ASN A 99 19.83 21.50 -7.48
C ASN A 99 18.71 20.50 -7.23
N LEU A 100 18.69 19.88 -6.05
CA LEU A 100 17.64 18.94 -5.66
C LEU A 100 16.59 19.64 -4.81
N TYR A 101 15.31 19.38 -5.09
CA TYR A 101 14.19 19.97 -4.36
C TYR A 101 13.18 18.94 -3.89
N ALA A 102 12.70 19.10 -2.66
CA ALA A 102 11.62 18.29 -2.13
C ALA A 102 10.27 18.89 -2.56
N TYR A 103 9.40 18.06 -3.11
CA TYR A 103 8.01 18.38 -3.39
C TYR A 103 7.15 17.74 -2.31
N LYS A 104 6.60 18.55 -1.41
CA LYS A 104 5.73 18.07 -0.33
C LYS A 104 4.38 17.63 -0.90
N PHE A 105 4.16 16.33 -0.99
CA PHE A 105 2.89 15.76 -1.39
C PHE A 105 1.82 15.99 -0.32
N GLN A 106 0.59 16.21 -0.76
CA GLN A 106 -0.57 16.40 0.09
C GLN A 106 -1.68 15.49 -0.45
N GLY A 107 -2.14 14.56 0.37
CA GLY A 107 -3.15 13.58 -0.01
C GLY A 107 -2.93 12.23 0.64
N TYR A 108 -3.78 11.27 0.30
CA TYR A 108 -3.66 9.90 0.79
C TYR A 108 -2.40 9.23 0.22
N TRP A 109 -1.59 8.67 1.10
CA TRP A 109 -0.46 7.82 0.77
C TRP A 109 -0.28 6.79 1.87
N LYS A 110 0.00 5.54 1.48
CA LYS A 110 0.22 4.44 2.41
C LYS A 110 1.36 3.57 1.85
N ASP A 111 2.39 3.33 2.65
CA ASP A 111 3.40 2.32 2.37
C ASP A 111 2.90 0.95 2.81
N VAL A 112 2.57 0.11 1.83
CA VAL A 112 2.04 -1.24 2.06
C VAL A 112 3.19 -2.25 2.09
N GLY A 113 4.08 -2.09 3.07
CA GLY A 113 5.30 -2.91 3.24
C GLY A 113 5.19 -4.04 4.26
N THR A 114 4.14 -4.07 5.08
CA THR A 114 3.88 -5.10 6.12
C THR A 114 2.47 -5.68 6.00
N ILE A 115 2.23 -6.85 6.60
CA ILE A 115 0.90 -7.48 6.61
C ILE A 115 -0.14 -6.56 7.26
N ASP A 116 0.19 -5.97 8.41
CA ASP A 116 -0.69 -5.02 9.10
C ASP A 116 -1.00 -3.81 8.22
N SER A 117 0.01 -3.22 7.55
CA SER A 117 -0.22 -2.07 6.67
C SER A 117 -1.09 -2.41 5.44
N LEU A 118 -0.99 -3.64 4.92
CA LEU A 118 -1.81 -4.13 3.82
C LEU A 118 -3.26 -4.31 4.26
N TRP A 119 -3.47 -4.88 5.44
CA TRP A 119 -4.79 -5.00 6.04
C TRP A 119 -5.38 -3.62 6.31
N GLU A 120 -4.66 -2.74 7.00
CA GLU A 120 -5.10 -1.38 7.31
C GLU A 120 -5.51 -0.63 6.03
N ALA A 121 -4.68 -0.67 4.98
CA ALA A 121 -4.98 0.00 3.71
C ALA A 121 -6.29 -0.45 3.07
N ASN A 122 -6.65 -1.73 3.21
CA ASN A 122 -7.94 -2.25 2.74
C ASN A 122 -9.07 -1.84 3.69
N MET A 123 -8.85 -1.93 5.00
CA MET A 123 -9.85 -1.58 6.00
C MET A 123 -10.19 -0.09 6.02
N ASP A 124 -9.24 0.77 5.63
CA ASP A 124 -9.45 2.21 5.43
C ASP A 124 -10.57 2.47 4.41
N LEU A 125 -10.80 1.57 3.44
CA LEU A 125 -11.91 1.68 2.47
C LEU A 125 -13.30 1.61 3.12
N LEU A 126 -13.40 1.07 4.34
CA LEU A 126 -14.64 0.97 5.10
C LEU A 126 -14.89 2.21 5.98
N ASP A 127 -13.95 3.15 6.03
CA ASP A 127 -14.15 4.44 6.69
C ASP A 127 -14.75 5.46 5.70
N LYS A 128 -15.88 6.04 6.08
CA LYS A 128 -16.56 7.09 5.32
C LYS A 128 -15.72 8.38 5.18
N ASN A 129 -14.74 8.57 6.05
CA ASN A 129 -13.86 9.74 6.07
C ASN A 129 -12.49 9.44 5.46
N ASN A 130 -12.33 8.30 4.76
CA ASN A 130 -11.07 7.98 4.11
C ASN A 130 -10.71 9.06 3.08
N ALA A 131 -9.45 9.50 3.09
CA ALA A 131 -8.93 10.44 2.12
C ALA A 131 -8.80 9.82 0.71
N LEU A 132 -8.79 8.48 0.61
CA LEU A 132 -8.92 7.76 -0.65
C LEU A 132 -10.40 7.50 -0.96
N ASP A 133 -10.97 8.33 -1.85
CA ASP A 133 -12.32 8.14 -2.36
C ASP A 133 -12.30 7.37 -3.69
N LEU A 134 -12.65 6.08 -3.65
CA LEU A 134 -12.75 5.24 -4.85
C LEU A 134 -13.91 5.64 -5.79
N SER A 135 -14.83 6.49 -5.33
CA SER A 135 -15.94 7.01 -6.12
C SER A 135 -15.63 8.34 -6.82
N ASP A 136 -14.43 8.90 -6.63
CA ASP A 136 -14.01 10.15 -7.26
C ASP A 136 -13.86 9.99 -8.79
N ASN A 137 -14.84 10.52 -9.52
CA ASN A 137 -14.86 10.49 -10.97
C ASN A 137 -13.83 11.43 -11.63
N SER A 138 -13.25 12.37 -10.88
CA SER A 138 -12.22 13.28 -11.37
C SER A 138 -10.83 12.63 -11.42
N TRP A 139 -10.62 11.56 -10.65
CA TRP A 139 -9.36 10.83 -10.55
C TRP A 139 -9.58 9.32 -10.57
N LYS A 140 -9.72 8.77 -11.79
CA LYS A 140 -10.05 7.35 -11.98
C LYS A 140 -8.83 6.44 -11.89
N ILE A 141 -8.95 5.38 -11.11
CA ILE A 141 -8.00 4.27 -11.08
C ILE A 141 -8.49 3.22 -12.08
N TYR A 142 -7.71 3.01 -13.15
CA TYR A 142 -8.00 1.98 -14.14
C TYR A 142 -7.36 0.66 -13.71
N THR A 143 -8.10 -0.43 -13.83
CA THR A 143 -7.64 -1.80 -13.61
C THR A 143 -8.31 -2.72 -14.64
N GLU A 144 -7.80 -3.94 -14.78
CA GLU A 144 -8.49 -4.99 -15.52
C GLU A 144 -9.80 -5.35 -14.80
N ASP A 145 -10.90 -5.41 -15.57
CA ASP A 145 -12.19 -5.88 -15.07
C ASP A 145 -12.34 -7.37 -15.36
N VAL A 146 -12.77 -8.14 -14.36
CA VAL A 146 -12.92 -9.59 -14.48
C VAL A 146 -14.38 -9.90 -14.77
N THR A 147 -14.66 -10.48 -15.94
CA THR A 147 -16.02 -10.88 -16.32
C THR A 147 -16.54 -11.94 -15.36
N THR A 148 -17.37 -11.52 -14.41
CA THR A 148 -17.96 -12.36 -13.36
C THR A 148 -19.44 -12.03 -13.19
N PRO A 149 -20.26 -12.97 -12.71
CA PRO A 149 -21.64 -12.68 -12.34
C PRO A 149 -21.72 -11.58 -11.26
N PRO A 150 -22.86 -10.92 -11.09
CA PRO A 150 -23.13 -10.12 -9.90
C PRO A 150 -22.91 -10.94 -8.62
N HIS A 151 -22.59 -10.26 -7.51
CA HIS A 151 -22.54 -10.94 -6.23
C HIS A 151 -23.93 -11.47 -5.83
N TYR A 152 -23.94 -12.57 -5.08
CA TYR A 152 -25.13 -13.21 -4.53
C TYR A 152 -25.10 -13.16 -3.00
N ILE A 153 -26.19 -12.67 -2.42
CA ILE A 153 -26.43 -12.65 -0.97
C ILE A 153 -27.55 -13.66 -0.69
N GLY A 154 -27.21 -14.73 0.03
CA GLY A 154 -28.09 -15.82 0.39
C GLY A 154 -29.00 -15.52 1.59
N PRO A 155 -30.00 -16.37 1.85
CA PRO A 155 -31.01 -16.15 2.88
C PRO A 155 -30.45 -16.15 4.32
N ASN A 156 -29.28 -16.75 4.56
CA ASN A 156 -28.66 -16.82 5.88
C ASN A 156 -27.60 -15.73 6.10
N ALA A 157 -27.36 -14.88 5.09
CA ALA A 157 -26.30 -13.88 5.16
C ALA A 157 -26.62 -12.72 6.12
N GLU A 158 -25.66 -12.37 6.97
CA GLU A 158 -25.70 -11.16 7.79
C GLU A 158 -24.48 -10.29 7.49
N ILE A 159 -24.71 -9.07 6.98
CA ILE A 159 -23.63 -8.19 6.53
C ILE A 159 -23.68 -6.87 7.32
N LYS A 160 -22.55 -6.50 7.93
CA LYS A 160 -22.42 -5.26 8.69
C LYS A 160 -21.10 -4.56 8.41
N ARG A 161 -21.14 -3.43 7.68
CA ARG A 161 -19.96 -2.64 7.26
C ARG A 161 -18.97 -3.51 6.48
N ALA A 162 -19.22 -3.68 5.19
CA ALA A 162 -18.35 -4.46 4.32
C ALA A 162 -18.25 -3.84 2.93
N PHE A 163 -17.12 -4.05 2.26
CA PHE A 163 -16.93 -3.76 0.85
C PHE A 163 -16.91 -5.09 0.11
N ILE A 164 -17.86 -5.32 -0.80
CA ILE A 164 -18.08 -6.62 -1.45
C ILE A 164 -18.05 -6.40 -2.95
N THR A 165 -17.14 -7.08 -3.66
CA THR A 165 -17.05 -6.98 -5.11
C THR A 165 -17.87 -8.08 -5.81
N GLN A 166 -17.86 -8.05 -7.14
CA GLN A 166 -18.56 -8.99 -8.02
C GLN A 166 -18.11 -10.46 -7.87
N GLY A 167 -18.95 -11.39 -8.32
CA GLY A 167 -18.72 -12.83 -8.23
C GLY A 167 -18.84 -13.43 -6.83
N CYS A 168 -18.96 -12.61 -5.78
CA CYS A 168 -19.03 -13.11 -4.41
C CYS A 168 -20.30 -13.92 -4.15
N VAL A 169 -20.20 -14.97 -3.32
CA VAL A 169 -21.33 -15.76 -2.83
C VAL A 169 -21.29 -15.75 -1.31
N ILE A 170 -22.27 -15.11 -0.69
CA ILE A 170 -22.29 -14.88 0.76
C ILE A 170 -23.57 -15.48 1.33
N ASP A 171 -23.46 -16.47 2.19
CA ASP A 171 -24.55 -17.06 2.98
C ASP A 171 -24.20 -17.14 4.48
N GLY A 172 -23.06 -16.57 4.89
CA GLY A 172 -22.63 -16.47 6.29
C GLY A 172 -22.60 -15.03 6.81
N GLU A 173 -21.96 -14.82 7.96
CA GLU A 173 -21.83 -13.51 8.60
C GLU A 173 -20.54 -12.81 8.17
N VAL A 174 -20.65 -11.57 7.70
CA VAL A 174 -19.52 -10.72 7.31
C VAL A 174 -19.64 -9.38 8.01
N LYS A 175 -18.69 -9.05 8.87
CA LYS A 175 -18.67 -7.77 9.57
C LYS A 175 -17.30 -7.12 9.55
N ASN A 176 -17.30 -5.81 9.29
CA ASN A 176 -16.09 -5.01 9.15
C ASN A 176 -15.05 -5.71 8.27
N SER A 177 -15.35 -5.98 7.00
CA SER A 177 -14.46 -6.78 6.16
C SER A 177 -14.50 -6.36 4.70
N VAL A 178 -13.43 -6.67 3.96
CA VAL A 178 -13.31 -6.41 2.52
C VAL A 178 -13.23 -7.73 1.77
N LEU A 179 -14.16 -7.96 0.85
CA LEU A 179 -14.28 -9.17 0.05
C LEU A 179 -13.98 -8.85 -1.41
N PHE A 180 -12.88 -9.40 -1.91
CA PHE A 180 -12.49 -9.32 -3.32
C PHE A 180 -13.29 -10.29 -4.19
N THR A 181 -13.01 -10.22 -5.49
CA THR A 181 -13.80 -10.85 -6.55
C THR A 181 -13.90 -12.35 -6.36
N SER A 182 -15.10 -12.89 -6.55
CA SER A 182 -15.36 -14.33 -6.51
C SER A 182 -15.07 -15.01 -5.16
N THR A 183 -15.05 -14.26 -4.06
CA THR A 183 -14.94 -14.84 -2.72
C THR A 183 -16.22 -15.54 -2.29
N LYS A 184 -16.10 -16.55 -1.42
CA LYS A 184 -17.25 -17.33 -0.93
C LYS A 184 -17.23 -17.38 0.59
N VAL A 185 -18.35 -17.02 1.21
CA VAL A 185 -18.57 -17.15 2.65
C VAL A 185 -19.81 -18.02 2.82
N MET A 186 -19.62 -19.28 3.21
CA MET A 186 -20.69 -20.27 3.24
C MET A 186 -21.55 -20.16 4.50
N SER A 187 -22.65 -20.92 4.56
CA SER A 187 -23.59 -20.91 5.68
C SER A 187 -22.90 -21.10 7.04
N ASN A 188 -23.35 -20.41 8.08
CA ASN A 188 -22.76 -20.43 9.43
C ASN A 188 -21.29 -19.98 9.52
N ALA A 189 -20.63 -19.65 8.42
CA ALA A 189 -19.28 -19.10 8.43
C ALA A 189 -19.31 -17.65 8.94
N LYS A 190 -18.21 -17.22 9.54
CA LYS A 190 -18.07 -15.90 10.17
C LYS A 190 -16.77 -15.24 9.76
N VAL A 191 -16.86 -14.03 9.22
CA VAL A 191 -15.69 -13.25 8.76
C VAL A 191 -15.73 -11.87 9.41
N TYR A 192 -14.72 -11.58 10.22
CA TYR A 192 -14.67 -10.39 11.05
C TYR A 192 -13.34 -9.68 10.93
N ASP A 193 -13.39 -8.36 10.74
CA ASP A 193 -12.19 -7.51 10.74
C ASP A 193 -11.13 -8.03 9.74
N SER A 194 -11.54 -8.50 8.56
CA SER A 194 -10.69 -9.33 7.69
C SER A 194 -10.76 -8.94 6.21
N VAL A 195 -9.75 -9.35 5.46
CA VAL A 195 -9.65 -9.16 4.01
C VAL A 195 -9.61 -10.51 3.33
N LEU A 196 -10.58 -10.79 2.45
CA LEU A 196 -10.59 -11.99 1.62
C LEU A 196 -10.13 -11.60 0.21
N MET A 197 -8.94 -12.06 -0.19
CA MET A 197 -8.38 -11.86 -1.53
C MET A 197 -9.17 -12.67 -2.58
N PRO A 198 -9.00 -12.40 -3.90
CA PRO A 198 -9.86 -12.98 -4.92
C PRO A 198 -9.96 -14.52 -4.82
N GLY A 199 -11.15 -15.06 -5.07
CA GLY A 199 -11.40 -16.50 -5.05
C GLY A 199 -11.27 -17.19 -3.68
N ALA A 200 -10.97 -16.48 -2.59
CA ALA A 200 -10.89 -17.08 -1.26
C ALA A 200 -12.23 -17.67 -0.82
N VAL A 201 -12.19 -18.82 -0.12
CA VAL A 201 -13.37 -19.56 0.31
C VAL A 201 -13.32 -19.81 1.81
N VAL A 202 -14.35 -19.37 2.51
CA VAL A 202 -14.59 -19.66 3.93
C VAL A 202 -15.75 -20.64 4.00
N GLU A 203 -15.44 -21.91 4.30
CA GLU A 203 -16.42 -23.00 4.33
C GLU A 203 -17.38 -22.92 5.52
N GLU A 204 -18.39 -23.78 5.48
CA GLU A 204 -19.46 -23.86 6.48
C GLU A 204 -18.92 -23.90 7.91
N GLY A 205 -19.46 -23.03 8.77
CA GLY A 205 -19.10 -22.95 10.20
C GLY A 205 -17.70 -22.41 10.50
N ALA A 206 -16.86 -22.13 9.50
CA ALA A 206 -15.52 -21.61 9.72
C ALA A 206 -15.54 -20.17 10.23
N VAL A 207 -14.55 -19.79 11.04
CA VAL A 207 -14.44 -18.47 11.66
C VAL A 207 -13.11 -17.84 11.31
N VAL A 208 -13.14 -16.62 10.78
CA VAL A 208 -11.98 -15.82 10.42
C VAL A 208 -12.04 -14.49 11.16
N HIS A 209 -11.02 -14.20 11.96
CA HIS A 209 -10.86 -12.93 12.68
C HIS A 209 -9.53 -12.28 12.31
N ARG A 210 -9.52 -10.96 12.08
CA ARG A 210 -8.29 -10.15 11.98
C ARG A 210 -7.23 -10.79 11.07
N ALA A 211 -7.63 -11.23 9.88
CA ALA A 211 -6.77 -11.96 8.96
C ALA A 211 -6.89 -11.47 7.51
N ILE A 212 -5.85 -11.75 6.73
CA ILE A 212 -5.87 -11.71 5.26
C ILE A 212 -5.87 -13.16 4.76
N ILE A 213 -6.92 -13.55 4.04
CA ILE A 213 -6.96 -14.84 3.35
C ILE A 213 -6.48 -14.62 1.92
N ALA A 214 -5.38 -15.28 1.54
CA ALA A 214 -4.75 -15.08 0.24
C ALA A 214 -5.58 -15.63 -0.93
N ASP A 215 -5.16 -15.29 -2.15
CA ASP A 215 -5.84 -15.62 -3.40
C ASP A 215 -6.13 -17.13 -3.52
N GLY A 216 -7.40 -17.47 -3.79
CA GLY A 216 -7.86 -18.86 -3.93
C GLY A 216 -7.75 -19.73 -2.68
N VAL A 217 -7.34 -19.18 -1.52
CA VAL A 217 -7.15 -19.96 -0.31
C VAL A 217 -8.48 -20.35 0.30
N LYS A 218 -8.52 -21.58 0.80
CA LYS A 218 -9.69 -22.19 1.41
C LYS A 218 -9.49 -22.38 2.91
N VAL A 219 -10.39 -21.81 3.71
CA VAL A 219 -10.55 -22.08 5.14
C VAL A 219 -11.58 -23.18 5.28
N GLY A 220 -11.14 -24.35 5.77
CA GLY A 220 -11.96 -25.56 5.84
C GLY A 220 -13.12 -25.45 6.83
N LYS A 221 -14.11 -26.35 6.73
CA LYS A 221 -15.30 -26.39 7.59
C LYS A 221 -14.94 -26.32 9.07
N ASN A 222 -15.66 -25.49 9.84
CA ASN A 222 -15.45 -25.25 11.28
C ASN A 222 -14.01 -24.83 11.69
N ALA A 223 -13.10 -24.57 10.75
CA ALA A 223 -11.77 -24.11 11.07
C ALA A 223 -11.83 -22.69 11.65
N VAL A 224 -10.97 -22.41 12.62
CA VAL A 224 -10.81 -21.08 13.22
C VAL A 224 -9.45 -20.52 12.83
N VAL A 225 -9.47 -19.28 12.33
CA VAL A 225 -8.31 -18.56 11.83
C VAL A 225 -8.26 -17.17 12.46
N GLY A 226 -7.09 -16.79 12.95
CA GLY A 226 -6.87 -15.54 13.65
C GLY A 226 -7.58 -15.46 14.99
N ASP A 227 -7.39 -14.33 15.67
CA ASP A 227 -7.91 -14.06 17.01
C ASP A 227 -8.46 -12.63 17.07
N PRO A 228 -9.69 -12.40 17.57
CA PRO A 228 -10.24 -11.06 17.74
C PRO A 228 -9.39 -10.14 18.63
N ASN A 229 -8.56 -10.69 19.51
CA ASN A 229 -7.71 -9.94 20.45
C ASN A 229 -6.25 -9.84 19.99
N SER A 230 -5.90 -10.36 18.80
CA SER A 230 -4.51 -10.29 18.31
C SER A 230 -4.09 -8.86 17.97
N GLU A 231 -2.90 -8.47 18.43
CA GLU A 231 -2.26 -7.21 18.05
C GLU A 231 -1.76 -7.23 16.59
N HIS A 232 -1.52 -8.42 16.03
CA HIS A 232 -1.01 -8.61 14.67
C HIS A 232 -2.03 -9.26 13.74
N ILE A 233 -2.02 -8.84 12.48
CA ILE A 233 -2.84 -9.46 11.43
C ILE A 233 -2.18 -10.74 10.91
N GLU A 234 -2.96 -11.82 10.82
CA GLU A 234 -2.49 -13.09 10.26
C GLU A 234 -2.65 -13.14 8.73
N LEU A 235 -1.64 -13.60 8.02
CA LEU A 235 -1.71 -13.90 6.59
C LEU A 235 -1.85 -15.41 6.36
N ILE A 236 -2.99 -15.83 5.83
CA ILE A 236 -3.24 -17.24 5.51
C ILE A 236 -2.99 -17.48 4.02
N SER A 237 -1.82 -18.04 3.73
CA SER A 237 -1.34 -18.32 2.37
C SER A 237 -1.53 -19.77 1.92
N LYS A 238 -2.04 -20.64 2.80
CA LYS A 238 -2.24 -22.07 2.52
C LYS A 238 -3.61 -22.50 3.04
N ARG A 239 -4.16 -23.55 2.42
CA ARG A 239 -5.41 -24.17 2.86
C ARG A 239 -5.32 -24.55 4.33
N VAL A 240 -6.30 -24.09 5.10
CA VAL A 240 -6.49 -24.50 6.50
C VAL A 240 -7.39 -25.71 6.51
N LYS A 241 -6.93 -26.80 7.12
CA LYS A 241 -7.76 -27.99 7.30
C LYS A 241 -8.80 -27.70 8.37
N GLY A 242 -10.05 -28.00 8.05
CA GLY A 242 -11.15 -28.04 9.00
C GLY A 242 -11.54 -29.47 9.32
N ASP A 243 -12.73 -29.65 9.84
CA ASP A 243 -13.34 -30.96 10.04
C ASP A 243 -13.53 -31.67 8.68
N GLU A 244 -13.42 -33.01 8.69
CA GLU A 244 -13.71 -33.86 7.52
C GLU A 244 -15.21 -34.00 7.26
#